data_AF-A0A2W6CJJ9-F1
#
_entry.id   AF-A0A2W6CJJ9-F1
#
_cell.length_a   1.000
_cell.length_b   1.000
_cell.length_c   1.000
_cell.angle_alpha   90.00
_cell.angle_beta   90.00
_cell.angle_gamma   90.00
#
_symmetry.space_group_name_H-M   'P 1'
#
loop_
_entity.id
_entity.type
_entity.pdbx_description
1 polymer ?
#
loop_
_entity_poly.entity_id
_entity_poly.type
_entity_poly.pdbx_seq_one_letter_code
_entity_poly.pdbx_strand_id
1 'polypeptide(L)' 'MHDLAAAAIAAGTGAASTEALRARRGRSTYVGDVAVGVLDPGAGHGGAVFRIRARLLRLQR' A
#
# COMPACT_ATOMS: atom_id res chain seq x y z
N MET A 1 13.81 16.84 0.82
CA MET A 1 12.35 17.10 0.77
C MET A 1 11.66 16.62 -0.52
N HIS A 2 12.37 15.98 -1.46
CA HIS A 2 11.83 15.57 -2.77
C HIS A 2 10.96 14.31 -2.78
N ASP A 3 10.83 13.55 -1.68
CA ASP A 3 10.53 12.13 -1.84
C ASP A 3 9.21 11.64 -1.22
N LEU A 4 8.38 12.50 -0.62
CA LEU A 4 7.12 12.00 -0.05
C LEU A 4 6.01 11.86 -1.09
N ALA A 5 6.02 12.69 -2.13
CA ALA A 5 5.13 12.50 -3.27
C ALA A 5 5.50 11.24 -4.07
N ALA A 6 6.79 11.03 -4.32
CA ALA A 6 7.29 9.82 -4.98
C ALA A 6 7.06 8.57 -4.12
N ALA A 7 7.31 8.63 -2.80
CA ALA A 7 6.97 7.54 -1.88
C ALA A 7 5.46 7.25 -1.85
N ALA A 8 4.60 8.28 -1.90
CA ALA A 8 3.15 8.09 -1.97
C ALA A 8 2.71 7.38 -3.25
N ILE A 9 3.34 7.69 -4.40
CA ILE A 9 3.10 7.00 -5.67
C ILE A 9 3.58 5.55 -5.57
N ALA A 10 4.84 5.34 -5.16
CA ALA A 10 5.43 4.01 -5.04
C ALA A 10 4.65 3.10 -4.08
N ALA A 11 4.22 3.63 -2.93
CA ALA A 11 3.42 2.87 -1.99
C ALA A 11 2.01 2.55 -2.54
N GLY A 12 1.42 3.46 -3.32
CA GLY A 12 0.17 3.20 -4.05
C GLY A 12 0.31 2.08 -5.09
N THR A 13 1.36 2.13 -5.90
CA THR A 13 1.67 1.08 -6.89
C THR A 13 1.98 -0.26 -6.22
N GLY A 14 2.76 -0.24 -5.12
CA GLY A 14 3.05 -1.43 -4.33
C GLY A 14 1.78 -2.07 -3.76
N ALA A 15 0.89 -1.27 -3.18
CA ALA A 15 -0.40 -1.74 -2.68
C ALA A 15 -1.25 -2.38 -3.79
N ALA A 16 -1.35 -1.74 -4.96
CA ALA A 16 -2.07 -2.29 -6.11
C ALA A 16 -1.47 -3.63 -6.59
N SER A 17 -0.14 -3.75 -6.60
CA SER A 17 0.53 -4.97 -7.06
C SER A 17 0.27 -6.20 -6.18
N THR A 18 -0.22 -6.02 -4.95
CA THR A 18 -0.49 -7.13 -4.03
C THR A 18 -1.63 -8.04 -4.49
N GLU A 19 -2.52 -7.55 -5.35
CA GLU A 19 -3.64 -8.32 -5.90
C GLU A 19 -3.17 -9.61 -6.59
N ALA A 20 -2.03 -9.56 -7.29
CA ALA A 20 -1.48 -10.71 -8.00
C ALA A 20 -0.65 -11.66 -7.11
N LEU A 21 -0.48 -11.35 -5.81
CA LEU A 21 0.41 -12.09 -4.92
C LEU A 21 -0.36 -13.13 -4.10
N ARG A 22 0.22 -14.33 -3.99
CA ARG A 22 -0.20 -15.29 -2.97
C ARG A 22 0.32 -14.85 -1.60
N ALA A 23 -0.58 -14.73 -0.62
CA ALA A 23 -0.21 -14.37 0.73
C ALA A 23 0.71 -15.43 1.36
N ARG A 24 1.80 -14.97 2.00
CA ARG A 24 2.77 -15.82 2.72
C ARG A 24 2.87 -15.48 4.22
N ARG A 25 2.15 -14.45 4.67
CA ARG A 25 2.09 -13.99 6.07
C ARG A 25 0.70 -13.43 6.40
N GLY A 26 0.39 -13.35 7.69
CA GLY A 26 -0.87 -12.78 8.19
C GLY A 26 -2.07 -13.69 7.99
N ARG A 27 -3.29 -13.18 8.24
CA ARG A 27 -4.54 -13.96 8.20
C ARG A 27 -4.95 -14.38 6.78
N SER A 28 -4.49 -13.67 5.75
CA SER A 28 -4.79 -14.00 4.36
C SER A 28 -4.17 -15.33 3.91
N THR A 29 -3.22 -15.90 4.66
CA THR A 29 -2.67 -17.24 4.36
C THR A 29 -3.66 -18.37 4.64
N TYR A 30 -4.66 -18.14 5.50
CA TYR A 30 -5.60 -19.17 5.93
C TYR A 30 -6.50 -19.66 4.80
N VAL A 31 -6.71 -18.82 3.79
CA VAL A 31 -7.57 -19.13 2.63
C VAL A 31 -6.76 -19.57 1.40
N GLY A 32 -5.42 -19.58 1.49
CA GLY A 32 -4.55 -20.04 0.41
C GLY A 32 -4.72 -19.24 -0.88
N ASP A 33 -4.92 -19.95 -2.00
CA ASP A 33 -5.05 -19.34 -3.33
C ASP A 33 -6.32 -18.49 -3.50
N VAL A 34 -7.31 -18.65 -2.63
CA VAL A 34 -8.52 -17.80 -2.61
C VAL A 34 -8.18 -16.32 -2.35
N ALA A 35 -7.06 -16.04 -1.68
CA ALA A 35 -6.62 -14.66 -1.45
C ALA A 35 -6.02 -13.99 -2.71
N VAL A 36 -5.67 -14.76 -3.75
CA VAL A 36 -5.16 -14.19 -5.01
C VAL A 36 -6.31 -13.47 -5.74
N GLY A 37 -6.03 -12.28 -6.27
CA GLY A 37 -7.04 -11.39 -6.82
C GLY A 37 -7.64 -10.44 -5.78
N VAL A 38 -7.14 -10.43 -4.54
CA VAL A 38 -7.58 -9.52 -3.48
C VAL A 38 -6.42 -8.64 -3.04
N LEU A 39 -6.63 -7.32 -3.05
CA LEU A 39 -5.66 -6.35 -2.53
C LEU A 39 -5.38 -6.59 -1.04
N ASP A 40 -4.10 -6.57 -0.66
CA ASP A 40 -3.72 -6.62 0.75
C ASP A 40 -4.14 -5.33 1.46
N PRO A 41 -5.03 -5.41 2.47
CA PRO A 41 -5.49 -4.21 3.16
C PRO A 41 -4.34 -3.53 3.91
N GLY A 42 -3.37 -4.28 4.44
CA GLY A 42 -2.20 -3.73 5.14
C GLY A 42 -1.37 -2.80 4.24
N ALA A 43 -1.06 -3.24 3.03
CA ALA A 43 -0.38 -2.45 2.02
C ALA A 43 -1.21 -1.21 1.61
N GLY A 44 -2.53 -1.35 1.49
CA GLY A 44 -3.44 -0.23 1.25
C GLY A 44 -3.36 0.85 2.33
N HIS A 45 -3.38 0.47 3.61
CA HIS A 45 -3.20 1.39 4.73
C HIS A 45 -1.81 2.04 4.72
N GLY A 46 -0.75 1.28 4.47
CA GLY A 46 0.61 1.79 4.33
C GLY A 46 0.71 2.87 3.24
N GLY A 47 0.14 2.62 2.06
CA GLY A 47 0.06 3.60 0.98
C GLY A 47 -0.73 4.86 1.35
N ALA A 48 -1.79 4.74 2.16
CA ALA A 48 -2.56 5.89 2.63
C ALA A 48 -1.73 6.80 3.55
N VAL A 49 -0.87 6.24 4.42
CA VAL A 49 0.01 7.02 5.31
C VAL A 49 0.94 7.93 4.50
N PHE A 50 1.61 7.40 3.47
CA PHE A 50 2.49 8.21 2.62
C PHE A 50 1.70 9.33 1.90
N ARG A 51 0.50 9.04 1.40
CA ARG A 51 -0.39 10.05 0.80
C ARG A 51 -0.74 11.16 1.79
N ILE A 52 -1.13 10.82 3.01
CA ILE A 52 -1.49 11.80 4.06
C ILE A 52 -0.27 12.67 4.39
N ARG A 53 0.92 12.07 4.59
CA ARG A 53 2.15 12.81 4.88
C ARG A 53 2.56 13.73 3.75
N ALA A 54 2.46 13.28 2.49
CA ALA A 54 2.72 14.11 1.32
C ALA A 54 1.75 15.31 1.24
N ARG A 55 0.46 15.10 1.57
CA ARG A 55 -0.54 16.17 1.58
C ARG A 55 -0.31 17.17 2.70
N LEU A 56 0.00 16.73 3.92
CA LEU A 56 0.24 17.61 5.06
C LEU A 56 1.43 18.54 4.82
N LEU A 57 2.53 18.04 4.25
CA LEU A 57 3.69 18.88 3.95
C LEU A 57 3.44 19.92 2.86
N ARG A 58 2.49 19.68 1.94
CA ARG A 58 2.08 20.68 0.95
C ARG A 58 1.28 21.82 1.57
N LEU A 59 0.61 21.61 2.71
CA LEU A 59 -0.18 22.63 3.41
C LEU A 59 0.67 23.48 4.37
N GLN A 60 1.89 23.04 4.69
CA GLN A 60 2.81 23.73 5.60
C GLN A 60 3.84 24.61 4.86
N ARG A 61 3.70 24.75 3.54
CA ARG A 61 4.48 25.68 2.71
C ARG A 61 3.60 26.85 2.30
#